data_AF-A0A1B6MDP2-F1
#
_entry.id   AF-A0A1B6MDP2-F1
#
_cell.length_a   1.000
_cell.length_b   1.000
_cell.length_c   1.000
_cell.angle_alpha   90.00
_cell.angle_beta   90.00
_cell.angle_gamma   90.00
#
_symmetry.space_group_name_H-M   'P 1'
#
loop_
_entity.id
_entity.type
_entity.pdbx_description
1 polymer ?
#
loop_
_entity_poly.entity_id
_entity_poly.type
_entity_poly.pdbx_seq_one_letter_code
_entity_poly.pdbx_strand_id
1 'polypeptide(L)'
;MVSDRLFVADVERAARLQAATRLAPVYFYRFTYRGKHSYSEQMSWGSTENFGVSHGDDTGYMLGVEYMNPLETEADRKMSKLMVNMWVNFARTGKPVFGGVDWVPVSPTAGLSGSLSHLHIGSPDEAKTEASPDLGHRDFWDSLPLNEPANVFAGAGRHTEF
;
A
#
# COMPACT_ATOMS: atom_id res chain seq x y z
N MET A 1 -1.20 14.49 -2.66
CA MET A 1 -1.67 15.27 -1.48
C MET A 1 -2.65 14.51 -0.60
N VAL A 2 -3.94 14.33 -0.95
CA VAL A 2 -4.91 13.66 -0.04
C VAL A 2 -4.55 12.19 0.23
N SER A 3 -4.21 11.43 -0.83
CA SER A 3 -3.77 10.03 -0.68
C SER A 3 -2.53 9.90 0.20
N ASP A 4 -1.55 10.80 0.00
CA ASP A 4 -0.31 10.83 0.77
C ASP A 4 -0.59 11.06 2.25
N ARG A 5 -1.39 12.07 2.57
CA ARG A 5 -1.67 12.49 3.94
C ARG A 5 -2.51 11.47 4.71
N LEU A 6 -3.54 10.91 4.07
CA LEU A 6 -4.49 10.05 4.75
C LEU A 6 -4.03 8.59 4.84
N PHE A 7 -3.14 8.16 3.94
CA PHE A 7 -2.77 6.75 3.82
C PHE A 7 -1.27 6.54 3.64
N VAL A 8 -0.68 7.03 2.54
CA VAL A 8 0.62 6.50 2.09
C VAL A 8 1.75 6.83 3.06
N ALA A 9 1.83 8.08 3.56
CA ALA A 9 2.92 8.50 4.46
C ALA A 9 2.95 7.68 5.76
N ASP A 10 1.77 7.45 6.36
CA ASP A 10 1.66 6.72 7.63
C ASP A 10 1.78 5.20 7.45
N VAL A 11 1.22 4.64 6.38
CA VAL A 11 1.38 3.20 6.07
C VAL A 11 2.84 2.87 5.74
N GLU A 12 3.54 3.76 5.02
CA GLU A 12 4.99 3.64 4.81
C GLU A 12 5.76 3.68 6.13
N ARG A 13 5.50 4.68 6.98
CA ARG A 13 6.15 4.80 8.30
C ARG A 13 5.90 3.55 9.15
N ALA A 14 4.66 3.07 9.21
CA ALA A 14 4.29 1.88 9.97
C ALA A 14 5.04 0.63 9.47
N ALA A 15 5.11 0.42 8.16
CA ALA A 15 5.81 -0.72 7.58
C ALA A 15 7.30 -0.73 7.94
N ARG A 16 7.96 0.44 7.89
CA ARG A 16 9.38 0.59 8.25
C ARG A 16 9.62 0.35 9.73
N LEU A 17 8.78 0.92 10.60
CA LEU A 17 8.88 0.72 12.05
C LEU A 17 8.64 -0.73 12.44
N GLN A 18 7.63 -1.39 11.85
CA GLN A 18 7.37 -2.81 12.07
C GLN A 18 8.54 -3.68 11.61
N ALA A 19 9.10 -3.42 10.42
CA ALA A 19 10.26 -4.16 9.92
C ALA A 19 11.49 -4.00 10.84
N ALA A 20 11.71 -2.80 11.38
CA ALA A 20 12.83 -2.50 12.28
C ALA A 20 12.79 -3.30 13.60
N THR A 21 11.61 -3.78 14.03
CA THR A 21 11.49 -4.67 15.21
C THR A 21 12.16 -6.03 14.99
N ARG A 22 12.35 -6.44 13.73
CA ARG A 22 12.88 -7.77 13.33
C ARG A 22 12.07 -8.97 13.84
N LEU A 23 10.84 -8.77 14.30
CA LEU A 23 9.99 -9.84 14.81
C LEU A 23 9.43 -10.73 13.69
N ALA A 24 9.07 -10.13 12.55
CA ALA A 24 8.59 -10.83 11.37
C ALA A 24 8.89 -10.03 10.08
N PRO A 25 8.97 -10.68 8.91
CA PRO A 25 9.05 -9.98 7.63
C PRO A 25 7.80 -9.13 7.39
N VAL A 26 7.99 -7.91 6.92
CA VAL A 26 6.91 -7.00 6.50
C VAL A 26 6.90 -6.94 4.97
N TYR A 27 5.74 -7.17 4.36
CA TYR A 27 5.55 -7.08 2.92
C TYR A 27 4.68 -5.88 2.60
N PHE A 28 5.06 -5.13 1.57
CA PHE A 28 4.37 -3.92 1.13
C PHE A 28 4.03 -4.04 -0.35
N TYR A 29 2.84 -3.63 -0.75
CA TYR A 29 2.47 -3.50 -2.17
C TYR A 29 1.85 -2.14 -2.47
N ARG A 30 1.94 -1.75 -3.73
CA ARG A 30 1.25 -0.61 -4.33
C ARG A 30 0.40 -1.11 -5.49
N PHE A 31 -0.90 -0.96 -5.38
CA PHE A 31 -1.86 -1.38 -6.39
C PHE A 31 -2.22 -0.20 -7.31
N THR A 32 -2.01 -0.36 -8.60
CA THR A 32 -2.26 0.67 -9.63
C THR A 32 -3.05 0.13 -10.82
N TYR A 33 -3.51 -1.12 -10.75
CA TYR A 33 -4.39 -1.71 -11.74
C TYR A 33 -5.79 -1.10 -11.65
N ARG A 34 -6.21 -0.38 -12.69
CA ARG A 34 -7.60 0.02 -12.88
C ARG A 34 -8.32 -1.04 -13.72
N GLY A 35 -9.30 -1.69 -13.11
CA GLY A 35 -10.18 -2.62 -13.81
C GLY A 35 -11.24 -1.97 -14.66
N LYS A 36 -12.24 -2.79 -15.03
CA LYS A 36 -13.43 -2.29 -15.72
C LYS A 36 -14.21 -1.26 -14.90
N HIS A 37 -14.32 -1.51 -13.60
CA HIS A 37 -15.05 -0.65 -12.65
C HIS A 37 -14.13 -0.20 -11.53
N SER A 38 -14.42 0.99 -11.00
CA SER A 38 -13.75 1.58 -9.85
C SER A 38 -14.77 2.18 -8.91
N TYR A 39 -14.47 2.19 -7.61
CA TYR A 39 -15.27 2.89 -6.60
C TYR A 39 -15.44 4.38 -6.92
N SER A 40 -14.51 4.96 -7.67
CA SER A 40 -14.63 6.32 -8.19
C SER A 40 -15.91 6.56 -9.02
N GLU A 41 -16.43 5.55 -9.73
CA GLU A 41 -17.68 5.68 -10.51
C GLU A 41 -18.88 5.93 -9.58
N GLN A 42 -18.94 5.21 -8.45
CA GLN A 42 -19.97 5.42 -7.44
C GLN A 42 -19.81 6.79 -6.75
N MET A 43 -18.58 7.17 -6.40
CA MET A 43 -18.29 8.42 -5.69
C MET A 43 -18.43 9.68 -6.57
N SER A 44 -18.47 9.52 -7.89
CA SER A 44 -18.62 10.60 -8.87
C SER A 44 -20.01 10.65 -9.50
N TRP A 45 -21.03 10.09 -8.83
CA TRP A 45 -22.42 10.04 -9.29
C TRP A 45 -22.59 9.36 -10.67
N GLY A 46 -21.80 8.31 -10.92
CA GLY A 46 -21.88 7.49 -12.13
C GLY A 46 -20.99 7.95 -13.29
N SER A 47 -20.04 8.86 -13.05
CA SER A 47 -19.07 9.23 -14.09
C SER A 47 -18.17 8.04 -14.43
N THR A 48 -18.00 7.75 -15.72
CA THR A 48 -17.06 6.74 -16.24
C THR A 48 -15.70 7.34 -16.59
N GLU A 49 -15.43 8.58 -16.18
CA GLU A 49 -14.12 9.20 -16.35
C GLU A 49 -13.05 8.42 -15.57
N ASN A 50 -11.87 8.31 -16.15
CA ASN A 50 -10.76 7.60 -15.54
C ASN A 50 -10.02 8.51 -14.53
N PHE A 51 -10.42 8.43 -13.26
CA PHE A 51 -9.74 9.09 -12.15
C PHE A 51 -8.55 8.29 -11.58
N GLY A 52 -8.12 7.22 -12.25
CA GLY A 52 -7.12 6.28 -11.75
C GLY A 52 -7.71 5.21 -10.84
N VAL A 53 -6.92 4.71 -9.90
CA VAL A 53 -7.36 3.69 -8.93
C VAL A 53 -7.82 4.40 -7.65
N SER A 54 -9.06 4.12 -7.25
CA SER A 54 -9.67 4.66 -6.04
C SER A 54 -9.27 3.84 -4.81
N HIS A 55 -9.37 4.46 -3.65
CA HIS A 55 -9.38 3.73 -2.39
C HIS A 55 -10.48 2.65 -2.41
N GLY A 56 -10.13 1.43 -2.01
CA GLY A 56 -11.02 0.27 -1.98
C GLY A 56 -11.02 -0.59 -3.24
N ASP A 57 -10.52 -0.11 -4.39
CA ASP A 57 -10.59 -0.86 -5.66
C ASP A 57 -9.89 -2.23 -5.58
N ASP A 58 -8.75 -2.31 -4.89
CA ASP A 58 -8.01 -3.55 -4.65
C ASP A 58 -8.84 -4.58 -3.85
N THR A 59 -9.67 -4.10 -2.93
CA THR A 59 -10.51 -4.93 -2.07
C THR A 59 -11.60 -5.64 -2.87
N GLY A 60 -12.13 -5.00 -3.92
CA GLY A 60 -13.13 -5.60 -4.81
C GLY A 60 -12.61 -6.79 -5.63
N TYR A 61 -11.29 -7.00 -5.69
CA TYR A 61 -10.69 -8.19 -6.28
C TYR A 61 -10.55 -9.36 -5.30
N MET A 62 -10.72 -9.11 -4.00
CA MET A 62 -10.65 -10.12 -2.94
C MET A 62 -12.02 -10.45 -2.35
N LEU A 63 -12.87 -9.43 -2.17
CA LEU A 63 -14.17 -9.52 -1.53
C LEU A 63 -15.27 -9.04 -2.49
N GLY A 64 -16.47 -9.59 -2.35
CA GLY A 64 -17.63 -9.09 -3.08
C GLY A 64 -18.00 -7.69 -2.58
N VAL A 65 -18.09 -6.73 -3.52
CA VAL A 65 -18.47 -5.34 -3.26
C VAL A 65 -19.59 -4.93 -4.22
N GLU A 66 -20.40 -3.94 -3.86
CA GLU A 66 -21.59 -3.56 -4.65
C GLU A 66 -21.24 -2.84 -5.96
N TYR A 67 -20.10 -2.14 -6.01
CA TYR A 67 -19.75 -1.26 -7.13
C TYR A 67 -18.98 -1.93 -8.28
N MET A 68 -18.57 -3.19 -8.14
CA MET A 68 -17.86 -3.90 -9.20
C MET A 68 -18.08 -5.41 -9.16
N ASN A 69 -18.03 -6.03 -10.34
CA ASN A 69 -17.98 -7.49 -10.49
C ASN A 69 -16.63 -7.91 -11.11
N PRO A 70 -15.69 -8.48 -10.33
CA PRO A 70 -14.38 -8.85 -10.85
C PRO A 70 -14.42 -10.05 -11.82
N LEU A 71 -15.58 -10.66 -12.07
CA LEU A 71 -15.73 -11.77 -13.00
C LEU A 71 -16.11 -11.33 -14.42
N GLU A 72 -16.37 -10.05 -14.63
CA GLU A 72 -16.94 -9.52 -15.86
C GLU A 72 -15.95 -9.53 -17.03
N THR A 73 -14.68 -9.21 -16.79
CA THR A 73 -13.63 -9.26 -17.82
C THR A 73 -12.61 -10.35 -17.50
N GLU A 74 -11.92 -10.87 -18.51
CA GLU A 74 -10.85 -11.85 -18.31
C GLU A 74 -9.69 -11.29 -17.48
N ALA A 75 -9.34 -10.02 -17.70
CA ALA A 75 -8.29 -9.32 -16.96
C ALA A 75 -8.66 -9.16 -15.49
N ASP A 76 -9.87 -8.69 -15.18
CA ASP A 76 -10.35 -8.56 -13.80
C ASP A 76 -10.43 -9.90 -13.09
N ARG A 77 -10.89 -10.94 -13.80
CA ARG A 77 -10.97 -12.31 -13.26
C ARG A 77 -9.59 -12.85 -12.94
N LYS A 78 -8.59 -12.54 -13.78
CA LYS A 78 -7.20 -12.91 -13.54
C LYS A 78 -6.62 -12.15 -12.35
N MET A 79 -6.89 -10.84 -12.24
CA MET A 79 -6.49 -10.04 -11.09
C MET A 79 -7.08 -10.61 -9.79
N SER A 80 -8.38 -10.90 -9.78
CA SER A 80 -9.06 -11.46 -8.60
C SER A 80 -8.45 -12.79 -8.16
N LYS A 81 -8.16 -13.71 -9.09
CA LYS A 81 -7.45 -14.95 -8.78
C LYS A 81 -6.07 -14.69 -8.15
N LEU A 82 -5.30 -13.74 -8.67
CA LEU A 82 -3.99 -13.39 -8.13
C LEU A 82 -4.09 -12.78 -6.72
N MET A 83 -5.00 -11.83 -6.51
CA MET A 83 -5.21 -11.18 -5.20
C MET A 83 -5.69 -12.16 -4.14
N VAL A 84 -6.66 -13.02 -4.46
CA VAL A 84 -7.13 -14.07 -3.53
C VAL A 84 -6.00 -15.04 -3.19
N ASN A 85 -5.26 -15.53 -4.18
CA ASN A 85 -4.13 -16.43 -3.95
C ASN A 85 -3.03 -15.79 -3.11
N MET A 86 -2.73 -14.51 -3.32
CA MET A 86 -1.74 -13.76 -2.55
C MET A 86 -2.12 -13.73 -1.06
N TRP A 87 -3.35 -13.32 -0.75
CA TRP A 87 -3.84 -13.25 0.63
C TRP A 87 -3.95 -14.62 1.30
N VAL A 88 -4.43 -15.64 0.58
CA VAL A 88 -4.50 -17.03 1.09
C VAL A 88 -3.10 -17.57 1.39
N ASN A 89 -2.12 -17.34 0.51
CA ASN A 89 -0.74 -17.78 0.75
C ASN A 89 -0.12 -17.07 1.95
N PHE A 90 -0.35 -15.76 2.09
CA PHE A 90 0.12 -15.00 3.25
C PHE A 90 -0.49 -15.54 4.55
N ALA A 91 -1.80 -15.76 4.58
CA ALA A 91 -2.49 -16.30 5.76
C ALA A 91 -1.99 -17.70 6.15
N ARG A 92 -1.65 -18.55 5.16
CA ARG A 92 -1.17 -19.93 5.40
C ARG A 92 0.30 -20.02 5.78
N THR A 93 1.14 -19.14 5.25
CA THR A 93 2.61 -19.34 5.27
C THR A 93 3.38 -18.16 5.82
N GLY A 94 2.73 -17.01 6.04
CA GLY A 94 3.38 -15.74 6.36
C GLY A 94 4.14 -15.11 5.19
N LYS A 95 4.08 -15.69 3.98
CA LYS A 95 4.75 -15.20 2.77
C LYS A 95 3.73 -14.99 1.65
N PRO A 96 3.53 -13.75 1.16
CA PRO A 96 2.65 -13.51 0.04
C PRO A 96 3.32 -13.94 -1.27
N VAL A 97 2.52 -14.39 -2.24
CA VAL A 97 2.98 -14.76 -3.57
C VAL A 97 2.06 -14.11 -4.59
N PHE A 98 2.63 -13.42 -5.58
CA PHE A 98 1.88 -12.77 -6.64
C PHE A 98 2.56 -13.01 -7.99
N GLY A 99 1.88 -13.68 -8.93
CA GLY A 99 2.34 -13.82 -10.31
C GLY A 99 3.72 -14.45 -10.52
N GLY A 100 4.27 -15.17 -9.53
CA GLY A 100 5.64 -15.71 -9.58
C GLY A 100 6.74 -14.66 -9.37
N VAL A 101 6.39 -13.43 -8.99
CA VAL A 101 7.34 -12.36 -8.70
C VAL A 101 8.07 -12.63 -7.38
N ASP A 102 9.39 -12.42 -7.37
CA ASP A 102 10.16 -12.42 -6.13
C ASP A 102 9.86 -11.15 -5.33
N TRP A 103 8.98 -11.29 -4.34
CA TRP A 103 8.52 -10.20 -3.49
C TRP A 103 9.48 -10.01 -2.31
N VAL A 104 10.33 -9.01 -2.43
CA VAL A 104 11.31 -8.67 -1.40
C VAL A 104 10.61 -7.95 -0.24
N PRO A 105 10.75 -8.43 1.01
CA PRO A 105 10.19 -7.76 2.18
C PRO A 105 10.90 -6.42 2.45
N VAL A 106 10.24 -5.55 3.21
CA VAL A 106 10.80 -4.28 3.68
C VAL A 106 12.06 -4.54 4.51
N SER A 107 13.13 -3.80 4.20
CA SER A 107 14.40 -3.95 4.89
C SER A 107 14.29 -3.54 6.37
N PRO A 108 14.73 -4.38 7.32
CA PRO A 108 14.72 -4.05 8.74
C PRO A 108 15.80 -3.03 9.15
N THR A 109 16.73 -2.69 8.25
CA THR A 109 17.87 -1.82 8.53
C THR A 109 17.86 -0.52 7.71
N ALA A 110 16.97 -0.39 6.73
CA ALA A 110 16.86 0.82 5.91
C ALA A 110 16.39 2.04 6.70
N GLY A 111 15.68 1.83 7.83
CA GLY A 111 15.13 2.92 8.64
C GLY A 111 14.11 3.77 7.87
N LEU A 112 13.87 5.00 8.35
CA LEU A 112 12.98 5.94 7.68
C LEU A 112 13.60 6.52 6.40
N SER A 113 14.91 6.80 6.39
CA SER A 113 15.60 7.45 5.28
C SER A 113 16.04 6.53 4.13
N GLY A 114 15.96 5.20 4.30
CA GLY A 114 16.33 4.25 3.24
C GLY A 114 15.18 3.94 2.27
N SER A 115 15.43 3.14 1.23
CA SER A 115 14.38 2.75 0.28
C SER A 115 13.41 1.70 0.85
N LEU A 116 12.11 1.92 0.64
CA LEU A 116 11.04 0.98 0.89
C LEU A 116 10.86 0.05 -0.31
N SER A 117 11.29 -1.21 -0.16
CA SER A 117 10.94 -2.28 -1.10
C SER A 117 9.44 -2.55 -1.07
N HIS A 118 8.81 -2.62 -2.23
CA HIS A 118 7.39 -2.93 -2.38
C HIS A 118 7.10 -3.64 -3.70
N LEU A 119 6.04 -4.43 -3.72
CA LEU A 119 5.51 -4.98 -4.97
C LEU A 119 4.60 -3.94 -5.63
N HIS A 120 4.92 -3.53 -6.85
CA HIS A 120 4.03 -2.74 -7.69
C HIS A 120 3.18 -3.68 -8.54
N ILE A 121 1.85 -3.57 -8.41
CA ILE A 121 0.86 -4.35 -9.16
C ILE A 121 0.16 -3.42 -10.15
N GLY A 122 0.65 -3.36 -11.39
CA GLY A 122 0.10 -2.53 -12.46
C GLY A 122 -0.95 -3.22 -13.30
N SER A 123 -0.82 -4.53 -13.49
CA SER A 123 -1.82 -5.36 -14.16
C SER A 123 -1.68 -6.83 -13.75
N PRO A 124 -2.59 -7.73 -14.17
CA PRO A 124 -2.44 -9.16 -13.92
C PRO A 124 -1.18 -9.79 -14.53
N ASP A 125 -0.57 -9.12 -15.51
CA ASP A 125 0.61 -9.55 -16.25
C ASP A 125 1.86 -8.71 -15.95
N GLU A 126 1.68 -7.58 -15.27
CA GLU A 126 2.73 -6.64 -14.94
C GLU A 126 2.73 -6.36 -13.44
N ALA A 127 3.51 -7.18 -12.73
CA ALA A 127 3.88 -6.94 -11.35
C ALA A 127 5.39 -7.06 -11.20
N LYS A 128 5.99 -6.16 -10.41
CA LYS A 128 7.43 -6.12 -10.19
C LYS A 128 7.77 -5.51 -8.84
N THR A 129 8.87 -5.97 -8.26
CA THR A 129 9.41 -5.36 -7.05
C THR A 129 10.09 -4.05 -7.41
N GLU A 130 9.70 -2.99 -6.72
CA GLU A 130 10.26 -1.65 -6.83
C GLU A 130 10.76 -1.18 -5.46
N ALA A 131 11.54 -0.11 -5.45
CA ALA A 131 12.04 0.52 -4.24
C ALA A 131 11.91 2.03 -4.35
N SER A 132 11.33 2.68 -3.35
CA SER A 132 11.21 4.15 -3.28
C SER A 132 11.76 4.67 -1.97
N PRO A 133 12.59 5.73 -1.96
CA PRO A 133 13.02 6.37 -0.72
C PRO A 133 11.86 7.07 0.01
N ASP A 134 10.88 7.57 -0.76
CA ASP A 134 9.80 8.40 -0.24
C ASP A 134 8.53 8.21 -1.09
N LEU A 135 7.79 7.13 -0.85
CA LEU A 135 6.63 6.78 -1.68
C LEU A 135 5.43 7.68 -1.38
N GLY A 136 5.26 8.05 -0.11
CA GLY A 136 4.15 8.89 0.37
C GLY A 136 4.47 10.37 0.53
N HIS A 137 5.58 10.85 -0.03
CA HIS A 137 6.09 12.21 0.23
C HIS A 137 6.20 12.52 1.73
N ARG A 138 6.55 11.51 2.54
CA ARG A 138 6.65 11.57 4.00
C ARG A 138 7.62 12.66 4.42
N ASP A 139 8.74 12.84 3.72
CA ASP A 139 9.72 13.87 4.07
C ASP A 139 9.12 15.29 3.98
N PHE A 140 8.22 15.52 3.01
CA PHE A 140 7.44 16.75 2.93
C PHE A 140 6.48 16.87 4.12
N TRP A 141 5.69 15.84 4.44
CA TRP A 141 4.72 15.88 5.54
C TRP A 141 5.38 16.05 6.92
N ASP A 142 6.53 15.43 7.13
CA ASP A 142 7.34 15.54 8.35
C ASP A 142 7.97 16.94 8.51
N SER A 143 8.14 17.68 7.41
CA SER A 143 8.66 19.06 7.45
C SER A 143 7.64 20.09 7.95
N LEU A 144 6.35 19.74 7.96
CA LEU A 144 5.28 20.64 8.35
C LEU A 144 5.15 20.68 9.88
N PRO A 145 4.80 21.85 10.47
CA PRO A 145 4.63 22.01 11.92
C PRO A 145 3.28 21.44 12.38
N LEU A 146 3.01 20.17 12.08
CA LEU A 146 1.79 19.46 12.45
C LEU A 146 1.94 18.81 13.83
N ASN A 147 0.90 18.89 14.65
CA ASN A 147 0.84 18.22 15.93
C ASN A 147 0.45 16.74 15.75
N GLU A 148 1.42 15.92 15.34
CA GLU A 148 1.24 14.49 15.10
C GLU A 148 1.85 13.67 16.24
N PRO A 149 1.23 12.54 16.63
CA PRO A 149 1.79 11.64 17.66
C PRO A 149 3.23 11.20 17.36
N ALA A 150 3.59 11.02 16.09
CA ALA A 150 4.94 10.67 15.67
C ALA A 150 5.98 11.76 15.99
N ASN A 151 5.57 13.03 16.00
CA ASN A 151 6.43 14.19 16.28
C ASN A 151 6.68 14.38 17.78
N VAL A 152 5.78 13.89 18.63
CA VAL A 152 5.89 13.96 20.10
C VAL A 152 7.09 13.16 20.61
N PHE A 153 7.43 12.04 19.96
CA PHE A 153 8.57 11.20 20.35
C PHE A 153 9.91 11.65 19.76
N ALA A 154 9.90 12.47 18.70
CA ALA A 154 11.10 13.09 18.14
C ALA A 154 11.53 14.34 18.93
N GLY A 155 10.60 15.03 19.59
CA GLY A 155 10.84 16.23 20.40
C GLY A 155 11.20 15.95 21.87
N ALA A 156 11.13 14.71 22.35
CA ALA A 156 11.44 14.35 23.73
C ALA A 156 12.97 14.23 23.99
N GLY A 157 13.71 15.26 23.61
CA GLY A 157 15.08 15.51 24.01
C GLY A 157 15.14 16.72 24.93
N ARG A 158 15.34 16.47 26.23
CA ARG A 158 15.72 17.44 27.28
C ARG A 158 14.67 18.50 27.64
N HIS A 159 13.71 18.11 28.47
CA HIS A 159 13.31 18.97 29.58
C HIS A 159 13.82 18.34 30.88
N THR A 160 15.05 18.72 31.26
CA THR A 160 15.50 18.70 32.64
C THR A 160 14.76 19.81 33.40
N GLU A 161 14.12 19.44 34.51
CA GLU A 161 13.81 20.18 35.77
C GLU A 161 13.33 21.65 35.63
N PHE A 162 12.25 22.10 36.29
CA PHE A 162 11.87 21.98 37.70
C PHE A 162 10.35 21.84 37.88
#